data_AF-A0A239MGT8-F1
#
_entry.id   AF-A0A239MGT8-F1
#
_cell.length_a   1.000
_cell.length_b   1.000
_cell.length_c   1.000
_cell.angle_alpha   90.00
_cell.angle_beta   90.00
_cell.angle_gamma   90.00
#
_symmetry.space_group_name_H-M   'P 1'
#
loop_
_entity.id
_entity.type
_entity.pdbx_description
1 polymer ?
#
loop_
_entity_poly.entity_id
_entity_poly.type
_entity_poly.pdbx_seq_one_letter_code
_entity_poly.pdbx_strand_id
1 'polypeptide(L)'
;MGYTGDFVLARCDTPLERLPVLGDPARCIEELDEYLNVCRPRPGGRQTLQLGRGLPDNDDDRWLDALVAATGSPVLIASVFDSDVCLVRGRTPSGAEWSAFLDPEMAADYEIAGSPPPADDPPPGEGEKERNVCWMLAEVPGTAQEVADWAAEAGFTADREALREVLAQRADPCVEDLVFQLFDACGLPPALPEGADPVDIDPLAHPGHHPGDGSPRGSALEKAVLNLPRDGNLVLECAADEQCYAQVWHRPDGTYQLEYRDRAPAEHYLTRTVSAEKVVAALQGWTAGGAGWRDAFQWDSIGSWFTDSQGA
;
A
#
# COMPACT_ATOMS: atom_id res chain seq x y z
N MET A 1 13.35 6.74 -3.11
CA MET A 1 12.79 7.15 -1.83
C MET A 1 11.39 6.61 -1.86
N GLY A 2 11.32 5.35 -1.49
CA GLY A 2 10.11 4.60 -1.29
C GLY A 2 9.47 4.95 0.04
N TYR A 3 8.39 4.25 0.32
CA TYR A 3 7.63 4.31 1.55
C TYR A 3 8.32 3.46 2.61
N THR A 4 8.38 3.99 3.84
CA THR A 4 8.78 3.25 5.03
C THR A 4 7.66 3.41 6.05
N GLY A 5 7.16 2.30 6.57
CA GLY A 5 6.05 2.30 7.51
C GLY A 5 5.31 0.98 7.51
N ASP A 6 4.21 0.91 8.26
CA ASP A 6 3.56 -0.37 8.56
C ASP A 6 2.15 -0.45 7.99
N PHE A 7 1.75 -1.65 7.59
CA PHE A 7 0.35 -2.02 7.40
C PHE A 7 -0.09 -2.95 8.53
N VAL A 8 -1.16 -2.60 9.23
CA VAL A 8 -1.75 -3.40 10.30
C VAL A 8 -3.10 -3.92 9.85
N LEU A 9 -3.25 -5.23 9.71
CA LEU A 9 -4.48 -5.90 9.33
C LEU A 9 -5.08 -6.62 10.53
N ALA A 10 -6.32 -6.29 10.88
CA ALA A 10 -7.05 -6.97 11.94
C ALA A 10 -8.56 -7.04 11.66
N ARG A 11 -9.26 -7.96 12.33
CA ARG A 11 -10.72 -7.90 12.44
C ARG A 11 -11.08 -7.09 13.67
N CYS A 12 -11.95 -6.11 13.51
CA CYS A 12 -12.48 -5.36 14.63
C CYS A 12 -13.93 -4.92 14.34
N ASP A 13 -14.78 -5.03 15.35
CA ASP A 13 -16.17 -4.55 15.28
C ASP A 13 -16.26 -3.02 15.50
N THR A 14 -15.21 -2.43 16.06
CA THR A 14 -15.01 -0.98 16.16
C THR A 14 -13.96 -0.51 15.15
N PRO A 15 -13.92 0.78 14.76
CA PRO A 15 -12.86 1.28 13.91
C PRO A 15 -11.47 1.01 14.52
N LEU A 16 -10.58 0.42 13.73
CA LEU A 16 -9.28 -0.09 14.20
C LEU A 16 -8.40 1.04 14.75
N GLU A 17 -8.46 2.22 14.14
CA GLU A 17 -7.75 3.44 14.57
C GLU A 17 -8.20 3.95 15.94
N ARG A 18 -9.36 3.52 16.43
CA ARG A 18 -9.92 3.91 17.73
C ARG A 18 -9.63 2.90 18.83
N LEU A 19 -8.86 1.85 18.54
CA LEU A 19 -8.48 0.90 19.58
C LEU A 19 -7.65 1.60 20.65
N PRO A 20 -7.95 1.42 21.96
CA PRO A 20 -7.20 2.06 23.04
C PRO A 20 -5.70 1.78 23.02
N VAL A 21 -5.29 0.63 22.45
CA VAL A 21 -3.89 0.25 22.31
C VAL A 21 -3.08 1.20 21.41
N LEU A 22 -3.72 1.84 20.43
CA LEU A 22 -3.09 2.82 19.54
C LEU A 22 -3.04 4.23 20.15
N GLY A 23 -3.96 4.53 21.07
CA GLY A 23 -4.00 5.79 21.83
C GLY A 23 -3.29 5.73 23.19
N ASP A 24 -2.60 4.62 23.51
CA ASP A 24 -1.92 4.44 24.80
C ASP A 24 -0.73 5.41 24.91
N PRO A 25 -0.71 6.33 25.90
CA PRO A 25 0.42 7.23 26.12
C PRO A 25 1.75 6.52 26.39
N ALA A 26 1.72 5.27 26.86
CA ALA A 26 2.92 4.45 27.06
C ALA A 26 3.43 3.80 25.75
N ARG A 27 2.70 3.96 24.65
CA ARG A 27 3.03 3.50 23.29
C ARG A 27 2.98 4.66 22.28
N CYS A 28 3.00 5.91 22.77
CA CYS A 28 2.77 7.16 22.04
C CYS A 28 3.21 7.09 20.57
N ILE A 29 2.24 7.14 19.66
CA ILE A 29 2.47 7.52 18.27
C ILE A 29 2.28 9.03 18.23
N GLU A 30 3.38 9.80 18.31
CA GLU A 30 3.33 11.25 18.10
C GLU A 30 2.76 11.52 16.69
N GLU A 31 1.82 12.46 16.59
CA GLU A 31 1.20 12.85 15.32
C GLU A 31 0.53 11.68 14.56
N LEU A 32 -0.05 10.71 15.29
CA LEU A 32 -0.76 9.56 14.70
C LEU A 32 -1.70 9.95 13.56
N ASP A 33 -2.52 10.98 13.76
CA ASP A 33 -3.51 11.43 12.77
C ASP A 33 -2.87 11.96 11.47
N GLU A 34 -1.62 12.41 11.49
CA GLU A 34 -0.91 12.93 10.31
C GLU A 34 -0.30 11.82 9.44
N TYR A 35 -0.07 10.65 10.03
CA TYR A 35 0.61 9.52 9.37
C TYR A 35 -0.22 8.23 9.34
N LEU A 36 -1.40 8.23 9.96
CA LEU A 36 -2.36 7.13 9.94
C LEU A 36 -3.33 7.32 8.77
N ASN A 37 -3.43 6.27 7.96
CA ASN A 37 -4.43 6.16 6.92
C ASN A 37 -5.26 4.89 7.13
N VAL A 38 -6.58 5.02 7.23
CA VAL A 38 -7.50 3.87 7.34
C VAL A 38 -7.77 3.39 5.91
N CYS A 39 -7.24 2.22 5.56
CA CYS A 39 -7.51 1.62 4.27
C CYS A 39 -8.98 1.18 4.17
N ARG A 40 -9.47 1.02 2.94
CA ARG A 40 -10.86 0.60 2.68
C ARG A 40 -11.23 -0.66 3.48
N PRO A 41 -12.41 -0.67 4.12
CA PRO A 41 -12.85 -1.83 4.88
C PRO A 41 -13.08 -3.02 3.95
N ARG A 42 -12.69 -4.19 4.42
CA ARG A 42 -12.94 -5.48 3.78
C ARG A 42 -14.16 -6.14 4.42
N PRO A 43 -14.94 -6.93 3.66
CA PRO A 43 -16.07 -7.68 4.22
C PRO A 43 -15.69 -8.47 5.46
N GLY A 44 -16.63 -8.60 6.41
CA GLY A 44 -16.41 -9.36 7.64
C GLY A 44 -15.72 -8.59 8.78
N GLY A 45 -15.77 -7.25 8.77
CA GLY A 45 -15.21 -6.40 9.82
C GLY A 45 -13.69 -6.32 9.80
N ARG A 46 -13.07 -6.62 8.65
CA ARG A 46 -11.63 -6.59 8.46
C ARG A 46 -11.21 -5.18 8.06
N GLN A 47 -10.22 -4.65 8.75
CA GLN A 47 -9.72 -3.30 8.58
C GLN A 47 -8.20 -3.34 8.45
N THR A 48 -7.66 -2.47 7.58
CA THR A 48 -6.23 -2.30 7.43
C THR A 48 -5.89 -0.85 7.76
N LEU A 49 -4.92 -0.63 8.63
CA LEU A 49 -4.32 0.68 8.87
C LEU A 49 -2.98 0.74 8.16
N GLN A 50 -2.67 1.88 7.56
CA GLN A 50 -1.35 2.21 7.04
C GLN A 50 -0.76 3.32 7.93
N LEU A 51 0.49 3.13 8.37
CA LEU A 51 1.19 4.00 9.31
C LEU A 51 2.49 4.48 8.67
N GLY A 52 2.54 5.71 8.17
CA GLY A 52 3.67 6.27 7.42
C GLY A 52 4.95 6.53 8.21
N ARG A 53 4.99 6.22 9.51
CA ARG A 53 6.20 6.20 10.34
C ARG A 53 6.45 4.86 11.02
N GLY A 54 5.64 3.85 10.69
CA GLY A 54 5.62 2.57 11.39
C GLY A 54 5.07 2.67 12.81
N LEU A 55 5.01 1.53 13.48
CA LEU A 55 4.64 1.39 14.88
C LEU A 55 5.84 1.76 15.78
N PRO A 56 5.61 2.46 16.89
CA PRO A 56 6.65 2.87 17.82
C PRO A 56 7.42 1.70 18.40
N ASP A 57 8.65 2.00 18.83
CA ASP A 57 9.61 1.08 19.47
C ASP A 57 10.15 -0.05 18.56
N ASN A 58 9.68 -0.17 17.31
CA ASN A 58 10.04 -1.25 16.37
C ASN A 58 9.91 -2.66 16.99
N ASP A 59 8.95 -2.83 17.90
CA ASP A 59 8.69 -4.08 18.64
C ASP A 59 7.36 -4.68 18.18
N ASP A 60 7.38 -5.26 16.97
CA ASP A 60 6.21 -5.88 16.34
C ASP A 60 5.59 -6.96 17.23
N ASP A 61 6.40 -7.67 18.03
CA ASP A 61 5.91 -8.73 18.92
C ASP A 61 4.99 -8.17 20.00
N ARG A 62 5.43 -7.09 20.67
CA ARG A 62 4.63 -6.39 21.68
C ARG A 62 3.38 -5.75 21.07
N TRP A 63 3.41 -5.36 19.80
CA TRP A 63 2.26 -4.83 19.07
C TRP A 63 1.27 -5.93 18.66
N LEU A 64 1.75 -7.03 18.10
CA LEU A 64 0.96 -8.20 17.77
C LEU A 64 0.21 -8.72 19.00
N ASP A 65 0.91 -8.88 20.13
CA ASP A 65 0.27 -9.35 21.37
C ASP A 65 -0.86 -8.44 21.83
N ALA A 66 -0.62 -7.13 21.80
CA ALA A 66 -1.59 -6.16 22.28
C ALA A 66 -2.79 -6.02 21.33
N LEU A 67 -2.56 -6.08 20.01
CA LEU A 67 -3.61 -6.03 19.00
C LEU A 67 -4.43 -7.33 18.98
N VAL A 68 -3.80 -8.51 19.09
CA VAL A 68 -4.51 -9.79 19.22
C VAL A 68 -5.35 -9.82 20.48
N ALA A 69 -4.81 -9.35 21.62
CA ALA A 69 -5.56 -9.26 22.87
C ALA A 69 -6.74 -8.28 22.78
N ALA A 70 -6.57 -7.13 22.11
CA ALA A 70 -7.60 -6.12 21.95
C ALA A 70 -8.71 -6.53 20.97
N THR A 71 -8.36 -7.27 19.92
CA THR A 71 -9.29 -7.66 18.83
C THR A 71 -9.89 -9.05 19.01
N GLY A 72 -9.27 -9.91 19.81
CA GLY A 72 -9.64 -11.32 19.95
C GLY A 72 -9.56 -12.10 18.63
N SER A 73 -8.82 -11.59 17.65
CA SER A 73 -8.77 -12.11 16.28
C SER A 73 -7.32 -12.18 15.79
N PRO A 74 -7.02 -12.97 14.75
CA PRO A 74 -5.72 -12.94 14.11
C PRO A 74 -5.38 -11.55 13.56
N VAL A 75 -4.14 -11.13 13.81
CA VAL A 75 -3.55 -9.85 13.40
C VAL A 75 -2.32 -10.12 12.54
N LEU A 76 -2.08 -9.24 11.58
CA LEU A 76 -0.89 -9.21 10.75
C LEU A 76 -0.32 -7.79 10.73
N ILE A 77 1.00 -7.68 10.85
CA ILE A 77 1.77 -6.44 10.68
C ILE A 77 2.73 -6.65 9.51
N ALA A 78 2.75 -5.72 8.56
CA ALA A 78 3.66 -5.71 7.42
C ALA A 78 4.47 -4.42 7.44
N SER A 79 5.74 -4.53 7.83
CA SER A 79 6.68 -3.42 8.03
C SER A 79 7.53 -3.25 6.79
N VAL A 80 7.30 -2.15 6.06
CA VAL A 80 7.92 -1.84 4.76
C VAL A 80 9.11 -0.91 4.95
N PHE A 81 10.19 -1.16 4.21
CA PHE A 81 11.41 -0.38 4.22
C PHE A 81 11.75 0.11 2.81
N ASP A 82 11.72 1.43 2.61
CA ASP A 82 12.05 2.14 1.35
C ASP A 82 11.32 1.58 0.10
N SER A 83 10.13 0.99 0.27
CA SER A 83 9.37 0.23 -0.75
C SER A 83 10.11 -0.95 -1.38
N ASP A 84 11.27 -1.33 -0.85
CA ASP A 84 12.17 -2.34 -1.44
C ASP A 84 11.98 -3.72 -0.80
N VAL A 85 11.75 -3.75 0.51
CA VAL A 85 11.61 -4.97 1.31
C VAL A 85 10.52 -4.80 2.36
N CYS A 86 9.81 -5.88 2.67
CA CYS A 86 8.81 -5.90 3.74
C CYS A 86 9.03 -7.10 4.65
N LEU A 87 9.06 -6.87 5.96
CA LEU A 87 8.91 -7.92 6.97
C LEU A 87 7.43 -8.06 7.29
N VAL A 88 6.86 -9.24 7.10
CA VAL A 88 5.47 -9.52 7.46
C VAL A 88 5.45 -10.50 8.62
N ARG A 89 4.62 -10.21 9.63
CA ARG A 89 4.45 -11.03 10.81
C ARG A 89 2.97 -11.23 11.08
N GLY A 90 2.57 -12.46 11.38
CA GLY A 90 1.20 -12.78 11.75
C GLY A 90 1.15 -13.47 13.10
N ARG A 91 0.15 -13.13 13.91
CA ARG A 91 -0.14 -13.83 15.18
C ARG A 91 -1.63 -14.09 15.33
N THR A 92 -1.97 -15.21 15.95
CA THR A 92 -3.34 -15.61 16.22
C THR A 92 -3.65 -15.65 17.73
N PRO A 93 -4.93 -15.57 18.14
CA PRO A 93 -5.34 -15.77 19.54
C PRO A 93 -4.95 -17.13 20.12
N SER A 94 -4.83 -18.17 19.30
CA SER A 94 -4.35 -19.49 19.74
C SER A 94 -2.84 -19.53 20.04
N GLY A 95 -2.12 -18.47 19.70
CA GLY A 95 -0.68 -18.34 19.88
C GLY A 95 0.16 -18.84 18.70
N ALA A 96 -0.47 -19.16 17.56
CA ALA A 96 0.27 -19.42 16.33
C ALA A 96 0.90 -18.12 15.84
N GLU A 97 2.16 -18.19 15.42
CA GLU A 97 2.92 -17.07 14.89
C GLU A 97 3.73 -17.50 13.68
N TRP A 98 3.97 -16.54 12.78
CA TRP A 98 4.83 -16.71 11.62
C TRP A 98 5.43 -15.38 11.22
N SER A 99 6.53 -15.44 10.47
CA SER A 99 7.16 -14.26 9.88
C SER A 99 7.80 -14.59 8.54
N ALA A 100 7.78 -13.64 7.61
CA ALA A 100 8.37 -13.79 6.29
C ALA A 100 8.90 -12.44 5.77
N PHE A 101 9.94 -12.50 4.95
CA PHE A 101 10.33 -11.35 4.12
C PHE A 101 9.64 -11.45 2.76
N LEU A 102 9.14 -10.32 2.27
CA LEU A 102 8.77 -10.14 0.87
C LEU A 102 9.93 -9.46 0.14
N ASP A 103 10.19 -9.91 -1.09
CA ASP A 103 11.45 -9.74 -1.81
C ASP A 103 12.67 -10.35 -1.08
N PRO A 104 12.84 -11.69 -1.13
CA PRO A 104 13.98 -12.36 -0.50
C PRO A 104 15.35 -11.89 -1.00
N GLU A 105 15.43 -11.47 -2.28
CA GLU A 105 16.68 -10.95 -2.84
C GLU A 105 17.08 -9.64 -2.19
N MET A 106 16.11 -8.75 -1.99
CA MET A 106 16.35 -7.46 -1.37
C MET A 106 16.49 -7.56 0.15
N ALA A 107 15.72 -8.44 0.80
CA ALA A 107 15.90 -8.73 2.22
C ALA A 107 17.33 -9.20 2.56
N ALA A 108 17.96 -9.96 1.66
CA ALA A 108 19.35 -10.40 1.82
C ALA A 108 20.36 -9.25 1.67
N ASP A 109 20.07 -8.21 0.90
CA ASP A 109 20.92 -7.00 0.77
C ASP A 109 20.84 -6.10 2.00
N TYR A 110 19.67 -6.04 2.63
CA TYR A 110 19.45 -5.20 3.80
C TYR A 110 20.05 -5.77 5.09
N GLU A 111 20.58 -7.01 5.08
CA GLU A 111 21.03 -7.75 6.28
C GLU A 111 19.97 -7.80 7.41
N ILE A 112 18.69 -7.51 7.10
CA ILE A 112 17.57 -7.51 8.06
C ILE A 112 17.14 -8.94 8.36
N ALA A 113 17.31 -9.83 7.40
CA ALA A 113 17.17 -11.25 7.63
C ALA A 113 18.17 -11.69 8.67
N GLY A 114 17.69 -12.21 9.80
CA GLY A 114 18.55 -12.82 10.81
C GLY A 114 19.55 -13.79 10.18
N SER A 115 20.66 -14.03 10.86
CA SER A 115 21.68 -14.94 10.31
C SER A 115 21.08 -16.32 10.02
N PRO A 116 21.36 -16.93 8.86
CA PRO A 116 20.96 -18.31 8.60
C PRO A 116 21.53 -19.20 9.72
N PRO A 117 20.89 -20.35 10.02
CA PRO A 117 21.47 -21.31 10.96
C PRO A 117 22.92 -21.60 10.53
N PRO A 118 23.89 -21.64 11.46
CA PRO A 118 25.30 -21.80 11.10
C PRO A 118 25.45 -23.12 10.33
N ALA A 119 25.69 -23.01 9.02
CA ALA A 119 26.29 -24.10 8.27
C ALA A 119 27.73 -24.24 8.76
N ASP A 120 28.26 -25.46 8.83
CA ASP A 120 29.67 -25.70 9.14
C ASP A 120 30.56 -24.72 8.33
N ASP A 121 31.18 -23.75 9.02
CA ASP A 121 31.65 -22.45 8.50
C ASP A 121 32.34 -22.48 7.12
N PRO A 122 31.75 -21.88 6.06
CA PRO A 122 32.51 -21.38 4.92
C PRO A 122 33.00 -19.93 5.19
N PRO A 123 34.17 -19.52 4.66
CA PRO A 123 34.73 -18.20 4.93
C PRO A 123 33.86 -17.05 4.38
N PRO A 124 33.87 -15.86 5.02
CA PRO A 124 33.15 -14.69 4.53
C PRO A 124 33.73 -14.21 3.18
N GLY A 125 32.86 -14.04 2.19
CA GLY A 125 33.14 -13.67 0.80
C GLY A 125 31.89 -13.85 -0.09
N GLU A 126 31.93 -13.32 -1.33
CA GLU A 126 30.85 -13.43 -2.34
C GLU A 126 30.18 -14.82 -2.29
N GLY A 127 28.90 -14.85 -1.93
CA GLY A 127 28.17 -16.07 -1.58
C GLY A 127 27.35 -16.01 -0.28
N GLU A 128 27.43 -14.96 0.53
CA GLU A 128 26.59 -14.82 1.74
C GLU A 128 25.16 -14.41 1.42
N LYS A 129 25.01 -13.39 0.56
CA LYS A 129 23.71 -12.99 0.03
C LYS A 129 22.99 -14.16 -0.63
N GLU A 130 23.67 -14.88 -1.54
CA GLU A 130 23.09 -16.03 -2.24
C GLU A 130 22.68 -17.16 -1.28
N ARG A 131 23.42 -17.36 -0.18
CA ARG A 131 23.02 -18.31 0.87
C ARG A 131 21.77 -17.84 1.61
N ASN A 132 21.69 -16.55 1.97
CA ASN A 132 20.53 -15.99 2.66
C ASN A 132 19.28 -16.08 1.78
N VAL A 133 19.39 -15.75 0.49
CA VAL A 133 18.31 -15.92 -0.49
C VAL A 133 17.91 -17.40 -0.61
N CYS A 134 18.89 -18.31 -0.81
CA CYS A 134 18.61 -19.75 -0.89
C CYS A 134 17.90 -20.27 0.37
N TRP A 135 18.30 -19.80 1.54
CA TRP A 135 17.68 -20.18 2.81
C TRP A 135 16.24 -19.69 2.91
N MET A 136 15.98 -18.39 2.66
CA MET A 136 14.61 -17.86 2.66
C MET A 136 13.70 -18.62 1.69
N LEU A 137 14.19 -18.86 0.46
CA LEU A 137 13.44 -19.60 -0.55
C LEU A 137 13.18 -21.05 -0.14
N ALA A 138 14.08 -21.67 0.63
CA ALA A 138 13.87 -23.01 1.17
C ALA A 138 12.80 -23.05 2.27
N GLU A 139 12.62 -21.97 3.04
CA GLU A 139 11.60 -21.84 4.09
C GLU A 139 10.20 -21.50 3.54
N VAL A 140 10.10 -21.02 2.29
CA VAL A 140 8.83 -20.61 1.65
C VAL A 140 7.72 -21.68 1.78
N PRO A 141 7.95 -22.99 1.53
CA PRO A 141 6.90 -23.98 1.65
C PRO A 141 6.35 -24.14 3.08
N GLY A 142 7.22 -24.04 4.10
CA GLY A 142 6.83 -24.10 5.51
C GLY A 142 6.08 -22.84 5.93
N THR A 143 6.65 -21.68 5.59
CA THR A 143 6.06 -20.37 5.85
C THR A 143 4.68 -20.23 5.20
N ALA A 144 4.51 -20.66 3.94
CA ALA A 144 3.21 -20.65 3.26
C ALA A 144 2.16 -21.53 3.97
N GLN A 145 2.58 -22.61 4.62
CA GLN A 145 1.69 -23.45 5.43
C GLN A 145 1.28 -22.74 6.72
N GLU A 146 2.21 -22.09 7.41
CA GLU A 146 1.93 -21.30 8.62
C GLU A 146 1.00 -20.11 8.34
N VAL A 147 1.22 -19.41 7.22
CA VAL A 147 0.34 -18.33 6.74
C VAL A 147 -1.06 -18.87 6.43
N ALA A 148 -1.16 -20.05 5.81
CA ALA A 148 -2.44 -20.69 5.52
C ALA A 148 -3.19 -21.10 6.80
N ASP A 149 -2.47 -21.56 7.83
CA ASP A 149 -3.06 -21.91 9.12
C ASP A 149 -3.51 -20.66 9.88
N TRP A 150 -2.74 -19.57 9.82
CA TRP A 150 -3.16 -18.25 10.31
C TRP A 150 -4.43 -17.77 9.59
N ALA A 151 -4.50 -17.91 8.26
CA ALA A 151 -5.65 -17.52 7.46
C ALA A 151 -6.88 -18.37 7.80
N ALA A 152 -6.70 -19.67 8.05
CA ALA A 152 -7.77 -20.56 8.49
C ALA A 152 -8.34 -20.15 9.86
N GLU A 153 -7.51 -19.78 10.83
CA GLU A 153 -7.97 -19.24 12.11
C GLU A 153 -8.67 -17.88 11.94
N ALA A 154 -8.25 -17.11 10.93
CA ALA A 154 -8.91 -15.87 10.54
C ALA A 154 -10.27 -16.10 9.81
N GLY A 155 -10.63 -17.36 9.54
CA GLY A 155 -11.87 -17.76 8.87
C GLY A 155 -11.80 -17.76 7.34
N PHE A 156 -10.59 -17.75 6.77
CA PHE A 156 -10.35 -17.73 5.32
C PHE A 156 -9.76 -19.05 4.83
N THR A 157 -9.81 -19.24 3.51
CA THR A 157 -9.15 -20.37 2.84
C THR A 157 -8.09 -19.81 1.92
N ALA A 158 -6.83 -19.92 2.33
CA ALA A 158 -5.71 -19.42 1.55
C ALA A 158 -5.42 -20.29 0.32
N ASP A 159 -5.01 -19.65 -0.77
CA ASP A 159 -4.40 -20.31 -1.92
C ASP A 159 -2.92 -20.54 -1.61
N ARG A 160 -2.57 -21.80 -1.32
CA ARG A 160 -1.22 -22.19 -0.92
C ARG A 160 -0.19 -22.04 -2.03
N GLU A 161 -0.58 -22.19 -3.30
CA GLU A 161 0.38 -22.00 -4.40
C GLU A 161 0.62 -20.51 -4.61
N ALA A 162 -0.43 -19.68 -4.60
CA ALA A 162 -0.28 -18.23 -4.66
C ALA A 162 0.55 -17.68 -3.49
N LEU A 163 0.38 -18.21 -2.28
CA LEU A 163 1.22 -17.84 -1.13
C LEU A 163 2.70 -18.14 -1.39
N ARG A 164 3.04 -19.30 -1.95
CA ARG A 164 4.43 -19.65 -2.27
C ARG A 164 5.00 -18.75 -3.36
N GLU A 165 4.19 -18.43 -4.38
CA GLU A 165 4.58 -17.53 -5.46
C GLU A 165 4.94 -16.16 -4.90
N VAL A 166 4.04 -15.54 -4.11
CA VAL A 166 4.26 -14.21 -3.52
C VAL A 166 5.48 -14.18 -2.58
N LEU A 167 5.64 -15.21 -1.73
CA LEU A 167 6.76 -15.30 -0.78
C LEU A 167 8.13 -15.49 -1.46
N ALA A 168 8.15 -16.03 -2.69
CA ALA A 168 9.38 -16.21 -3.47
C ALA A 168 9.63 -15.09 -4.49
N GLN A 169 8.67 -14.17 -4.65
CA GLN A 169 8.67 -13.15 -5.68
C GLN A 169 9.55 -11.95 -5.31
N ARG A 170 10.14 -11.34 -6.34
CA ARG A 170 10.79 -10.03 -6.24
C ARG A 170 9.79 -8.90 -6.45
N ALA A 171 9.95 -7.82 -5.72
CA ALA A 171 9.15 -6.62 -5.89
C ALA A 171 9.40 -6.00 -7.28
N ASP A 172 8.32 -5.61 -7.96
CA ASP A 172 8.38 -4.84 -9.20
C ASP A 172 7.10 -3.98 -9.34
N PRO A 173 7.19 -2.64 -9.24
CA PRO A 173 8.36 -1.85 -8.83
C PRO A 173 8.56 -1.78 -7.31
N CYS A 174 7.55 -2.15 -6.51
CA CYS A 174 7.51 -1.88 -5.07
C CYS A 174 6.94 -3.07 -4.28
N VAL A 175 7.45 -3.29 -3.07
CA VAL A 175 7.11 -4.46 -2.23
C VAL A 175 5.69 -4.42 -1.65
N GLU A 176 5.07 -3.24 -1.56
CA GLU A 176 3.69 -3.06 -1.12
C GLU A 176 2.71 -3.81 -2.03
N ASP A 177 3.02 -3.91 -3.33
CA ASP A 177 2.21 -4.70 -4.26
C ASP A 177 2.26 -6.19 -3.88
N LEU A 178 3.39 -6.69 -3.33
CA LEU A 178 3.47 -8.05 -2.78
C LEU A 178 2.70 -8.20 -1.46
N VAL A 179 2.64 -7.16 -0.61
CA VAL A 179 1.82 -7.16 0.61
C VAL A 179 0.35 -7.37 0.27
N PHE A 180 -0.17 -6.67 -0.74
CA PHE A 180 -1.56 -6.83 -1.17
C PHE A 180 -1.80 -8.18 -1.86
N GLN A 181 -0.87 -8.66 -2.67
CA GLN A 181 -0.94 -10.01 -3.24
C GLN A 181 -0.94 -11.09 -2.15
N LEU A 182 -0.17 -10.91 -1.07
CA LEU A 182 -0.18 -11.81 0.08
C LEU A 182 -1.56 -11.82 0.77
N PHE A 183 -2.20 -10.66 0.91
CA PHE A 183 -3.56 -10.58 1.47
C PHE A 183 -4.57 -11.31 0.58
N ASP A 184 -4.49 -11.13 -0.73
CA ASP A 184 -5.36 -11.81 -1.68
C ASP A 184 -5.11 -13.33 -1.67
N ALA A 185 -3.85 -13.78 -1.59
CA ALA A 185 -3.47 -15.18 -1.47
C ALA A 185 -3.92 -15.81 -0.15
N CYS A 186 -4.03 -15.05 0.94
CA CYS A 186 -4.65 -15.49 2.20
C CYS A 186 -6.18 -15.73 2.06
N GLY A 187 -6.77 -15.39 0.91
CA GLY A 187 -8.20 -15.52 0.66
C GLY A 187 -9.01 -14.39 1.31
N LEU A 188 -8.38 -13.26 1.63
CA LEU A 188 -9.12 -12.10 2.07
C LEU A 188 -9.97 -11.58 0.91
N PRO A 189 -11.26 -11.25 1.16
CA PRO A 189 -12.05 -10.60 0.14
C PRO A 189 -11.38 -9.27 -0.26
N PRO A 190 -11.49 -8.87 -1.54
CA PRO A 190 -11.04 -7.56 -1.96
C PRO A 190 -11.74 -6.50 -1.09
N ALA A 191 -11.09 -5.35 -0.92
CA ALA A 191 -11.75 -4.20 -0.33
C ALA A 191 -13.07 -3.95 -1.06
N LEU A 192 -14.14 -3.65 -0.31
CA LEU A 192 -15.44 -3.43 -0.94
C LEU A 192 -15.29 -2.31 -1.99
N PRO A 193 -15.69 -2.55 -3.25
CA PRO A 193 -15.89 -1.44 -4.18
C PRO A 193 -16.97 -0.54 -3.58
N GLU A 194 -16.87 0.78 -3.77
CA GLU A 194 -18.05 1.63 -3.56
C GLU A 194 -19.21 1.02 -4.35
N GLY A 195 -20.40 1.00 -3.73
CA GLY A 195 -21.57 0.22 -4.11
C GLY A 195 -21.59 -0.26 -5.57
N ALA A 196 -21.64 -1.58 -5.76
CA ALA A 196 -21.76 -2.18 -7.08
C ALA A 196 -22.97 -1.61 -7.83
N ASP A 197 -22.73 -0.73 -8.79
CA ASP A 197 -23.65 -0.50 -9.88
C ASP A 197 -23.38 -1.51 -11.01
N PRO A 198 -24.43 -1.90 -11.75
CA PRO A 198 -24.40 -3.02 -12.68
C PRO A 198 -23.47 -2.72 -13.85
N VAL A 199 -22.91 -3.80 -14.42
CA VAL A 199 -22.09 -3.82 -15.65
C VAL A 199 -22.53 -2.73 -16.64
N ASP A 200 -21.76 -1.66 -16.79
CA ASP A 200 -22.04 -0.64 -17.79
C ASP A 200 -20.74 -0.02 -18.37
N ILE A 201 -20.85 0.34 -19.64
CA ILE A 201 -19.80 0.89 -20.50
C ILE A 201 -19.10 2.07 -19.81
N ASP A 202 -17.76 2.04 -19.73
CA ASP A 202 -16.89 3.07 -19.13
C ASP A 202 -17.43 4.49 -19.43
N PRO A 203 -18.12 5.11 -18.46
CA PRO A 203 -18.75 6.40 -18.71
C PRO A 203 -17.66 7.46 -18.77
N LEU A 204 -17.80 8.38 -19.72
CA LEU A 204 -16.96 9.58 -19.80
C LEU A 204 -16.90 10.24 -18.42
N ALA A 205 -15.70 10.69 -18.00
CA ALA A 205 -15.49 11.34 -16.70
C ALA A 205 -16.54 12.44 -16.41
N HIS A 206 -16.98 13.16 -17.46
CA HIS A 206 -18.23 13.90 -17.55
C HIS A 206 -18.55 14.21 -19.03
N PRO A 207 -19.78 14.64 -19.39
CA PRO A 207 -20.09 15.05 -20.76
C PRO A 207 -19.13 16.14 -21.25
N GLY A 208 -18.52 15.93 -22.43
CA GLY A 208 -17.62 16.89 -23.06
C GLY A 208 -16.20 16.93 -22.48
N HIS A 209 -15.80 15.99 -21.62
CA HIS A 209 -14.43 15.89 -21.12
C HIS A 209 -13.42 15.78 -22.28
N HIS A 210 -12.51 16.74 -22.37
CA HIS A 210 -11.35 16.66 -23.25
C HIS A 210 -10.20 17.52 -22.70
N PRO A 211 -8.96 17.03 -22.76
CA PRO A 211 -7.80 17.79 -22.32
C PRO A 211 -7.58 19.00 -23.23
N GLY A 212 -7.18 20.14 -22.67
CA GLY A 212 -6.91 21.36 -23.43
C GLY A 212 -5.88 21.18 -24.53
N ASP A 213 -5.96 22.00 -25.58
CA ASP A 213 -5.19 21.85 -26.84
C ASP A 213 -3.66 21.81 -26.65
N GLY A 214 -3.15 22.39 -25.56
CA GLY A 214 -1.72 22.38 -25.19
C GLY A 214 -1.29 21.21 -24.30
N SER A 215 -2.20 20.33 -23.88
CA SER A 215 -1.89 19.24 -22.95
C SER A 215 -1.07 18.15 -23.63
N PRO A 216 0.04 17.68 -23.03
CA PRO A 216 0.81 16.56 -23.56
C PRO A 216 -0.03 15.28 -23.56
N ARG A 217 0.15 14.41 -24.57
CA ARG A 217 -0.57 13.14 -24.73
C ARG A 217 0.37 12.01 -25.16
N GLY A 218 -0.04 10.76 -24.89
CA GLY A 218 0.72 9.56 -25.26
C GLY A 218 2.17 9.62 -24.78
N SER A 219 3.12 9.36 -25.68
CA SER A 219 4.55 9.35 -25.35
C SER A 219 5.12 10.72 -24.95
N ALA A 220 4.45 11.83 -25.28
CA ALA A 220 4.85 13.15 -24.81
C ALA A 220 4.47 13.35 -23.33
N LEU A 221 3.32 12.83 -22.90
CA LEU A 221 2.87 12.86 -21.51
C LEU A 221 3.75 11.95 -20.64
N GLU A 222 4.02 10.75 -21.12
CA GLU A 222 4.95 9.81 -20.46
C GLU A 222 6.32 10.46 -20.23
N LYS A 223 6.91 11.06 -21.28
CA LYS A 223 8.18 11.80 -21.15
C LYS A 223 8.09 12.97 -20.18
N ALA A 224 6.96 13.69 -20.15
CA ALA A 224 6.79 14.82 -19.25
C ALA A 224 6.80 14.38 -17.77
N VAL A 225 6.14 13.26 -17.45
CA VAL A 225 6.13 12.69 -16.10
C VAL A 225 7.50 12.10 -15.73
N LEU A 226 8.09 11.28 -16.60
CA LEU A 226 9.38 10.61 -16.33
C LEU A 226 10.56 11.59 -16.22
N ASN A 227 10.47 12.76 -16.88
CA ASN A 227 11.49 13.81 -16.78
C ASN A 227 11.10 14.92 -15.81
N LEU A 228 10.03 14.75 -15.02
CA LEU A 228 9.59 15.76 -14.07
C LEU A 228 10.66 15.89 -12.96
N PRO A 229 11.30 17.06 -12.79
CA PRO A 229 12.32 17.21 -11.76
C PRO A 229 11.67 17.10 -10.39
N ARG A 230 12.46 16.77 -9.36
CA ARG A 230 11.99 16.90 -7.98
C ARG A 230 11.58 18.34 -7.72
N ASP A 231 10.51 18.48 -6.96
CA ASP A 231 9.76 19.72 -6.73
C ASP A 231 9.04 20.29 -7.98
N GLY A 232 9.08 19.58 -9.11
CA GLY A 232 8.40 19.95 -10.35
C GLY A 232 6.96 19.44 -10.40
N ASN A 233 6.08 20.17 -11.07
CA ASN A 233 4.69 19.76 -11.27
C ASN A 233 4.28 19.79 -12.76
N LEU A 234 3.24 19.03 -13.07
CA LEU A 234 2.56 19.01 -14.35
C LEU A 234 1.06 19.09 -14.09
N VAL A 235 0.38 20.02 -14.76
CA VAL A 235 -1.07 20.20 -14.67
C VAL A 235 -1.67 19.99 -16.05
N LEU A 236 -2.74 19.19 -16.12
CA LEU A 236 -3.55 18.94 -17.30
C LEU A 236 -4.95 19.52 -17.04
N GLU A 237 -5.32 20.53 -17.81
CA GLU A 237 -6.60 21.22 -17.67
C GLU A 237 -7.62 20.69 -18.68
N CYS A 238 -8.88 20.59 -18.27
CA CYS A 238 -9.98 20.24 -19.17
C CYS A 238 -10.41 21.49 -19.93
N ALA A 239 -10.49 21.42 -21.26
CA ALA A 239 -10.93 22.57 -22.07
C ALA A 239 -12.43 22.86 -21.90
N ALA A 240 -13.21 21.91 -21.39
CA ALA A 240 -14.63 22.10 -21.16
C ALA A 240 -14.95 22.77 -19.81
N ASP A 241 -14.06 22.70 -18.83
CA ASP A 241 -14.30 23.22 -17.47
C ASP A 241 -12.98 23.53 -16.75
N GLU A 242 -12.77 24.80 -16.39
CA GLU A 242 -11.58 25.29 -15.68
C GLU A 242 -11.43 24.71 -14.27
N GLN A 243 -12.52 24.21 -13.67
CA GLN A 243 -12.50 23.51 -12.38
C GLN A 243 -12.27 22.00 -12.54
N CYS A 244 -12.07 21.50 -13.76
CA CYS A 244 -11.70 20.13 -14.02
C CYS A 244 -10.24 20.03 -14.49
N TYR A 245 -9.40 19.41 -13.69
CA TYR A 245 -7.98 19.20 -14.01
C TYR A 245 -7.45 17.92 -13.36
N ALA A 246 -6.34 17.42 -13.87
CA ALA A 246 -5.49 16.46 -13.18
C ALA A 246 -4.08 17.06 -13.06
N GLN A 247 -3.45 16.92 -11.89
CA GLN A 247 -2.09 17.39 -11.69
C GLN A 247 -1.24 16.34 -11.03
N VAL A 248 0.05 16.34 -11.34
CA VAL A 248 1.05 15.60 -10.59
C VAL A 248 2.13 16.55 -10.11
N TRP A 249 2.53 16.41 -8.85
CA TRP A 249 3.71 17.05 -8.27
C TRP A 249 4.70 15.97 -7.86
N HIS A 250 5.90 16.00 -8.45
CA HIS A 250 7.01 15.18 -7.99
C HIS A 250 7.63 15.88 -6.79
N ARG A 251 7.33 15.38 -5.59
CA ARG A 251 7.70 16.00 -4.33
C ARG A 251 9.22 15.93 -4.11
N PRO A 252 9.79 16.80 -3.23
CA PRO A 252 11.22 16.75 -2.88
C PRO A 252 11.67 15.40 -2.31
N ASP A 253 10.76 14.70 -1.64
CA ASP A 253 10.94 13.37 -1.07
C ASP A 253 10.95 12.24 -2.12
N GLY A 254 10.75 12.54 -3.41
CA GLY A 254 10.77 11.55 -4.49
C GLY A 254 9.45 10.80 -4.70
N THR A 255 8.39 11.13 -3.94
CA THR A 255 7.04 10.63 -4.19
C THR A 255 6.32 11.50 -5.23
N TYR A 256 5.40 10.90 -5.98
CA TYR A 256 4.45 11.61 -6.82
C TYR A 256 3.15 11.82 -6.04
N GLN A 257 2.75 13.07 -5.91
CA GLN A 257 1.42 13.45 -5.49
C GLN A 257 0.58 13.68 -6.74
N LEU A 258 -0.35 12.77 -7.00
CA LEU A 258 -1.29 12.87 -8.10
C LEU A 258 -2.62 13.37 -7.55
N GLU A 259 -3.22 14.35 -8.21
CA GLU A 259 -4.50 14.93 -7.82
C GLU A 259 -5.39 15.10 -9.03
N TYR A 260 -6.70 15.11 -8.80
CA TYR A 260 -7.64 15.62 -9.78
C TYR A 260 -8.75 16.40 -9.12
N ARG A 261 -9.32 17.33 -9.87
CA ARG A 261 -10.55 18.02 -9.50
C ARG A 261 -11.60 17.75 -10.56
N ASP A 262 -12.83 17.48 -10.13
CA ASP A 262 -13.99 17.26 -10.99
C ASP A 262 -15.02 18.38 -10.78
N ARG A 263 -14.79 19.52 -11.45
CA ARG A 263 -15.73 20.64 -11.63
C ARG A 263 -16.13 21.41 -10.36
N ALA A 264 -15.73 20.97 -9.17
CA ALA A 264 -15.99 21.67 -7.91
C ALA A 264 -14.82 21.54 -6.93
N PRO A 265 -14.55 22.54 -6.07
CA PRO A 265 -13.53 22.44 -5.03
C PRO A 265 -13.78 21.29 -4.04
N ALA A 266 -15.05 20.97 -3.75
CA ALA A 266 -15.41 19.82 -2.92
C ALA A 266 -15.10 18.46 -3.58
N GLU A 267 -15.03 18.43 -4.91
CA GLU A 267 -14.72 17.25 -5.73
C GLU A 267 -13.22 17.28 -6.10
N HIS A 268 -12.36 17.45 -5.10
CA HIS A 268 -10.91 17.48 -5.25
C HIS A 268 -10.31 16.33 -4.48
N TYR A 269 -9.50 15.55 -5.19
CA TYR A 269 -8.98 14.29 -4.74
C TYR A 269 -7.47 14.22 -4.93
N LEU A 270 -6.81 13.46 -4.06
CA LEU A 270 -5.35 13.33 -3.97
C LEU A 270 -4.98 11.86 -3.75
N THR A 271 -3.88 11.43 -4.34
CA THR A 271 -3.22 10.18 -3.99
C THR A 271 -1.70 10.38 -3.99
N ARG A 272 -0.98 9.49 -3.33
CA ARG A 272 0.49 9.48 -3.34
C ARG A 272 1.00 8.12 -3.78
N THR A 273 2.00 8.15 -4.64
CA THR A 273 2.65 6.93 -5.13
C THR A 273 4.10 7.22 -5.49
N VAL A 274 4.94 6.20 -5.45
CA VAL A 274 6.30 6.27 -5.99
C VAL A 274 6.38 5.75 -7.43
N SER A 275 5.29 5.12 -7.92
CA SER A 275 5.25 4.57 -9.27
C SER A 275 4.92 5.64 -10.31
N ALA A 276 5.95 6.09 -11.03
CA ALA A 276 5.78 6.97 -12.18
C ALA A 276 4.91 6.33 -13.28
N GLU A 277 4.97 5.00 -13.44
CA GLU A 277 4.16 4.27 -14.42
C GLU A 277 2.67 4.35 -14.09
N LYS A 278 2.28 4.10 -12.84
CA LYS A 278 0.88 4.22 -12.41
C LYS A 278 0.38 5.66 -12.62
N VAL A 279 1.21 6.67 -12.34
CA VAL A 279 0.89 8.09 -12.61
C VAL A 279 0.68 8.35 -14.10
N VAL A 280 1.58 7.86 -14.96
CA VAL A 280 1.47 8.00 -16.42
C VAL A 280 0.17 7.35 -16.91
N ALA A 281 -0.11 6.13 -16.48
CA ALA A 281 -1.32 5.41 -16.86
C ALA A 281 -2.60 6.17 -16.45
N ALA A 282 -2.64 6.73 -15.24
CA ALA A 282 -3.80 7.50 -14.81
C ALA A 282 -3.97 8.81 -15.57
N LEU A 283 -2.90 9.58 -15.77
CA LEU A 283 -2.97 10.82 -16.56
C LEU A 283 -3.33 10.53 -18.02
N GLN A 284 -2.84 9.42 -18.60
CA GLN A 284 -3.24 8.98 -19.94
C GLN A 284 -4.73 8.64 -20.01
N GLY A 285 -5.25 7.87 -19.06
CA GLY A 285 -6.68 7.55 -19.00
C GLY A 285 -7.55 8.79 -18.75
N TRP A 286 -7.09 9.73 -17.93
CA TRP A 286 -7.73 11.04 -17.75
C TRP A 286 -7.79 11.78 -19.09
N THR A 287 -6.67 11.91 -19.82
CA THR A 287 -6.66 12.59 -21.13
C THR A 287 -7.52 11.89 -22.20
N ALA A 288 -7.74 10.58 -22.07
CA ALA A 288 -8.63 9.82 -22.95
C ALA A 288 -10.11 10.00 -22.60
N GLY A 289 -10.42 10.60 -21.45
CA GLY A 289 -11.77 10.89 -20.97
C GLY A 289 -12.52 9.72 -20.37
N GLY A 290 -11.88 8.56 -20.18
CA GLY A 290 -12.48 7.43 -19.46
C GLY A 290 -12.63 7.73 -17.97
N ALA A 291 -13.32 6.87 -17.22
CA ALA A 291 -13.38 6.96 -15.76
C ALA A 291 -12.50 5.92 -15.06
N GLY A 292 -12.19 4.80 -15.73
CA GLY A 292 -11.44 3.67 -15.15
C GLY A 292 -10.00 3.97 -14.69
N TRP A 293 -9.43 5.11 -15.09
CA TRP A 293 -8.12 5.55 -14.55
C TRP A 293 -8.17 5.88 -13.06
N ARG A 294 -9.35 6.19 -12.52
CA ARG A 294 -9.54 6.42 -11.09
C ARG A 294 -9.35 5.13 -10.30
N ASP A 295 -9.64 3.97 -10.90
CA ASP A 295 -9.63 2.68 -10.23
C ASP A 295 -8.22 2.18 -9.90
N ALA A 296 -7.20 2.71 -10.58
CA ALA A 296 -5.79 2.38 -10.36
C ALA A 296 -5.25 2.91 -9.02
N PHE A 297 -5.97 3.83 -8.38
CA PHE A 297 -5.53 4.52 -7.18
C PHE A 297 -6.61 4.57 -6.10
N GLN A 298 -6.12 4.68 -4.87
CA GLN A 298 -6.93 5.09 -3.73
C GLN A 298 -6.81 6.62 -3.60
N TRP A 299 -7.94 7.30 -3.61
CA TRP A 299 -7.98 8.77 -3.62
C TRP A 299 -8.57 9.32 -2.32
N ASP A 300 -7.85 10.24 -1.70
CA ASP A 300 -8.29 11.02 -0.55
C ASP A 300 -9.05 12.25 -1.04
N SER A 301 -10.26 12.48 -0.53
CA SER A 301 -10.94 13.76 -0.76
C SER A 301 -10.25 14.84 0.08
N ILE A 302 -9.73 15.86 -0.62
CA ILE A 302 -9.15 17.06 -0.02
C ILE A 302 -10.04 18.28 -0.21
N GLY A 303 -11.29 18.08 -0.62
CA GLY A 303 -12.23 19.17 -0.90
C GLY A 303 -12.52 20.05 0.31
N SER A 304 -12.47 19.50 1.53
CA SER A 304 -12.63 20.24 2.78
C SER A 304 -11.54 21.29 3.00
N TRP A 305 -10.34 21.10 2.44
CA TRP A 305 -9.23 22.06 2.53
C TRP A 305 -9.52 23.35 1.76
N PHE A 306 -10.51 23.33 0.87
CA PHE A 306 -10.87 24.46 0.00
C PHE A 306 -12.23 25.06 0.35
N THR A 307 -12.99 24.48 1.28
CA THR A 307 -14.30 25.00 1.71
C THR A 307 -14.24 26.06 2.82
N ASP A 308 -13.11 26.20 3.52
CA ASP A 308 -12.95 27.20 4.61
C ASP A 308 -12.55 28.62 4.14
N SER A 309 -12.48 28.85 2.82
CA SER A 309 -12.06 30.14 2.25
C SER A 309 -13.20 31.10 1.85
N GLN A 310 -14.47 30.80 2.16
CA GLN A 310 -15.62 31.67 1.82
C GLN A 310 -16.39 32.20 3.04
N GLY A 311 -15.72 32.39 4.16
CA GLY A 311 -16.29 32.98 5.38
C GLY A 311 -15.46 34.13 5.94
N ALA A 312 -15.29 35.23 5.19
CA ALA A 312 -14.86 36.52 5.69
C ALA A 312 -15.57 37.66 4.95
#